data_AF-A0AAX4JAJ1-F1
#
_entry.id   AF-A0AAX4JAJ1-F1
#
_cell.length_a   1.000
_cell.length_b   1.000
_cell.length_c   1.000
_cell.angle_alpha   90.00
_cell.angle_beta   90.00
_cell.angle_gamma   90.00
#
_symmetry.space_group_name_H-M   'P 1'
#
loop_
_entity.id
_entity.type
_entity.pdbx_description
1 polymer ?
#
loop_
_entity_poly.entity_id
_entity_poly.type
_entity_poly.pdbx_seq_one_letter_code
_entity_poly.pdbx_strand_id
1 'polypeptide(L)'
;MFNVCLYSRALQTRVQSPYKDYKCVSCNINNHIYLYIEYLFNNEIIKTEVFSELTNTNSKIRHIALLYSIKYFGISSIPKHLKNDPFFKIRKECIENLNIQDLIFYLDDVNDEIILKALEVLLERYCKFIEYFNDTQKFKELDTKIKENDKNFKTTPNKFKEIDKSDLESLCKKVTKFMTSQNNQIRILTSKLISIFYNLDIEIFYKLLFKKVENDISGTIVYGLEDEISQVRKNTIISLYIFYKKIIHKFYIKKIHKKISHGKNEDKTLEKNETSSQKNLEQALKKNRKKLGKKSEKKAHGKLEAQNEDQGTKLYKKQKEIYKICIEYFINTINDENEEVRNTAILLFYKMASFSKFKLQDDHIVQISYNIIDSPVTATDLNILGIFKNIKFKSAKVLRECIEKLMKKLDMKLLVNTLYEIFQNNVQLVYKKLYTCTIYAEKEQELINKSFVVKILISYVLSQRLNIKINKNIKKYFLYIKILINQPDINLRIKENLIKLITNKQNQDITNFKGYDGDGIKFMKMFYKGLIRRNLKGIIKLNEKFSNINITKEILTDNAKLIKFIEKIELNRIKRNNKNI
;
A
#
# COMPACT_ATOMS: atom_id res chain seq x y z
N MET A 1 -27.15 52.24 15.40
CA MET A 1 -25.75 52.50 15.79
C MET A 1 -25.25 51.29 16.56
N PHE A 2 -24.24 50.57 16.07
CA PHE A 2 -23.60 49.53 16.87
C PHE A 2 -22.77 50.21 17.98
N ASN A 3 -23.01 49.86 19.25
CA ASN A 3 -22.23 50.37 20.38
C ASN A 3 -20.80 49.83 20.30
N VAL A 4 -19.92 50.60 19.64
CA VAL A 4 -18.48 50.35 19.61
C VAL A 4 -17.94 50.48 21.04
N CYS A 5 -17.23 49.46 21.53
CA CYS A 5 -16.71 49.44 22.90
C CYS A 5 -15.81 50.65 23.17
N LEU A 6 -15.83 51.14 24.41
CA LEU A 6 -15.02 52.27 24.87
C LEU A 6 -13.52 52.06 24.59
N TYR A 7 -13.05 50.81 24.64
CA TYR A 7 -11.68 50.47 24.29
C TYR A 7 -11.36 50.70 22.80
N SER A 8 -12.22 50.23 21.89
CA SER A 8 -12.05 50.44 20.45
C SER A 8 -12.04 51.91 20.09
N ARG A 9 -12.86 52.74 20.75
CA ARG A 9 -12.84 54.21 20.58
C ARG A 9 -11.56 54.83 21.11
N ALA A 10 -11.07 54.37 22.26
CA ALA A 10 -9.80 54.84 22.81
C ALA A 10 -8.64 54.54 21.85
N LEU A 11 -8.62 53.33 21.27
CA LEU A 11 -7.64 52.93 20.27
C LEU A 11 -7.63 53.84 19.04
N GLN A 12 -8.79 54.24 18.52
CA GLN A 12 -8.86 55.17 17.37
C GLN A 12 -8.13 56.50 17.60
N THR A 13 -8.02 56.95 18.86
CA THR A 13 -7.43 58.25 19.19
C THR A 13 -5.95 58.16 19.57
N ARG A 14 -5.53 57.08 20.25
CA ARG A 14 -4.14 56.85 20.71
C ARG A 14 -3.92 55.35 20.94
N VAL A 15 -2.69 54.87 20.73
CA VAL A 15 -2.28 53.52 21.17
C VAL A 15 -2.41 53.45 22.69
N GLN A 16 -3.29 52.60 23.20
CA GLN A 16 -3.48 52.37 24.63
C GLN A 16 -3.44 50.88 24.94
N SER A 17 -2.80 50.53 26.07
CA SER A 17 -2.71 49.14 26.53
C SER A 17 -4.10 48.56 26.80
N PRO A 18 -4.35 47.28 26.42
CA PRO A 18 -5.64 46.64 26.61
C PRO A 18 -6.01 46.41 28.07
N TYR A 19 -5.05 46.59 29.00
CA TYR A 19 -5.18 46.26 30.42
C TYR A 19 -5.64 47.40 31.32
N LYS A 20 -5.91 48.58 30.78
CA LYS A 20 -6.54 49.62 31.59
C LYS A 20 -7.98 49.21 31.93
N ASP A 21 -8.50 49.68 33.05
CA ASP A 21 -9.89 49.44 33.47
C ASP A 21 -10.86 50.18 32.54
N TYR A 22 -11.16 49.55 31.41
CA TYR A 22 -12.27 49.97 30.56
C TYR A 22 -13.53 49.31 31.12
N LYS A 23 -14.42 50.10 31.72
CA LYS A 23 -15.76 49.68 32.16
C LYS A 23 -16.66 49.36 30.95
N CYS A 24 -16.27 48.36 30.14
CA CYS A 24 -17.01 47.93 28.96
C CYS A 24 -17.93 46.78 29.36
N VAL A 25 -19.24 47.06 29.46
CA VAL A 25 -20.26 46.10 29.92
C VAL A 25 -20.39 44.87 29.00
N SER A 26 -20.00 45.01 27.74
CA SER A 26 -20.18 43.97 26.70
C SER A 26 -18.89 43.28 26.25
N CYS A 27 -17.71 43.67 26.77
CA CYS A 27 -16.44 43.19 26.25
C CYS A 27 -15.58 42.55 27.34
N ASN A 28 -14.96 41.41 27.00
CA ASN A 28 -13.95 40.81 27.86
C ASN A 28 -12.55 41.34 27.48
N ILE A 29 -11.60 41.18 28.40
CA ILE A 29 -10.20 41.57 28.18
C ILE A 29 -9.56 40.92 26.95
N ASN A 30 -10.02 39.73 26.55
CA ASN A 30 -9.48 39.05 25.35
C ASN A 30 -9.87 39.79 24.07
N ASN A 31 -11.09 40.35 24.01
CA ASN A 31 -11.53 41.17 22.89
C ASN A 31 -10.73 42.47 22.81
N HIS A 32 -10.39 43.07 23.97
CA HIS A 32 -9.52 44.24 23.99
C HIS A 32 -8.11 43.90 23.52
N ILE A 33 -7.54 42.78 23.95
CA ILE A 33 -6.22 42.32 23.47
C ILE A 33 -6.23 42.10 21.95
N TYR A 34 -7.29 41.47 21.41
CA TYR A 34 -7.40 41.24 19.97
C TYR A 34 -7.46 42.56 19.20
N LEU A 35 -8.34 43.48 19.62
CA LEU A 35 -8.49 44.81 19.02
C LEU A 35 -7.20 45.64 19.14
N TYR A 36 -6.44 45.48 20.22
CA TYR A 36 -5.15 46.13 20.41
C TYR A 36 -4.15 45.70 19.34
N ILE A 37 -3.93 44.39 19.21
CA ILE A 37 -2.95 43.84 18.28
C ILE A 37 -3.38 44.09 16.84
N GLU A 38 -4.69 43.99 16.55
CA GLU A 38 -5.26 44.36 15.26
C GLU A 38 -5.05 45.84 14.92
N TYR A 39 -5.24 46.73 15.90
CA TYR A 39 -5.02 48.16 15.74
C TYR A 39 -3.54 48.49 15.49
N LEU A 40 -2.62 47.92 16.28
CA LEU A 40 -1.18 48.07 16.07
C LEU A 40 -0.79 47.67 14.64
N PHE A 41 -1.35 46.55 14.17
CA PHE A 41 -1.07 46.04 12.84
C PHE A 41 -1.66 46.92 11.72
N ASN A 42 -2.96 47.27 11.79
CA ASN A 42 -3.66 47.99 10.72
C ASN A 42 -3.17 49.43 10.51
N ASN A 43 -2.54 50.03 11.52
CA ASN A 43 -2.01 51.39 11.43
C ASN A 43 -0.52 51.41 11.01
N GLU A 44 -0.01 50.29 10.47
CA GLU A 44 1.39 50.13 10.07
C GLU A 44 2.39 50.49 11.17
N ILE A 45 1.97 50.36 12.45
CA ILE A 45 2.82 50.58 13.62
C ILE A 45 3.71 49.34 13.77
N ILE A 46 4.65 49.27 12.84
CA ILE A 46 5.88 48.49 12.67
C ILE A 46 5.90 47.11 13.32
N LYS A 47 6.21 46.10 12.49
CA LYS A 47 6.77 44.78 12.83
C LYS A 47 7.38 44.67 14.24
N THR A 48 8.25 45.59 14.64
CA THR A 48 8.91 45.66 15.96
C THR A 48 7.96 45.62 17.17
N GLU A 49 6.78 46.24 17.11
CA GLU A 49 5.84 46.27 18.23
C GLU A 49 5.06 44.97 18.38
N VAL A 50 4.71 44.29 17.28
CA VAL A 50 4.08 42.95 17.38
C VAL A 50 5.11 41.91 17.87
N PHE A 51 6.38 42.03 17.46
CA PHE A 51 7.44 41.14 17.94
C PHE A 51 7.80 41.38 19.40
N SER A 52 7.72 42.60 19.93
CA SER A 52 7.96 42.85 21.36
C SER A 52 6.92 42.16 22.24
N GLU A 53 5.67 42.10 21.79
CA GLU A 53 4.57 41.42 22.49
C GLU A 53 4.72 39.89 22.57
N LEU A 54 5.61 39.28 21.78
CA LEU A 54 5.94 37.86 21.90
C LEU A 54 6.71 37.53 23.18
N THR A 55 7.25 38.54 23.88
CA THR A 55 7.92 38.38 25.17
C THR A 55 7.05 38.81 26.36
N ASN A 56 5.78 39.17 26.12
CA ASN A 56 4.85 39.64 27.14
C ASN A 56 4.65 38.57 28.23
N THR A 57 4.49 38.96 29.51
CA THR A 57 4.24 37.99 30.59
C THR A 57 2.91 37.27 30.47
N ASN A 58 1.91 37.89 29.81
CA ASN A 58 0.61 37.31 29.57
C ASN A 58 0.60 36.39 28.34
N SER A 59 0.33 35.11 28.57
CA SER A 59 0.29 34.09 27.51
C SER A 59 -0.76 34.35 26.43
N LYS A 60 -1.86 35.03 26.74
CA LYS A 60 -2.89 35.35 25.73
C LYS A 60 -2.40 36.42 24.75
N ILE A 61 -1.68 37.43 25.24
CA ILE A 61 -1.05 38.43 24.36
C ILE A 61 -0.02 37.76 23.48
N ARG A 62 0.91 36.99 24.06
CA ARG A 62 1.93 36.27 23.29
C ARG A 62 1.30 35.39 22.21
N HIS A 63 0.23 34.67 22.55
CA HIS A 63 -0.47 33.81 21.59
C HIS A 63 -1.12 34.59 20.45
N ILE A 64 -1.81 35.70 20.74
CA ILE A 64 -2.43 36.53 19.69
C ILE A 64 -1.35 37.19 18.83
N ALA A 65 -0.29 37.73 19.44
CA ALA A 65 0.85 38.29 18.74
C ALA A 65 1.53 37.25 17.82
N LEU A 66 1.61 36.00 18.26
CA LEU A 66 2.12 34.88 17.46
C LEU A 66 1.22 34.58 16.25
N LEU A 67 -0.10 34.47 16.45
CA LEU A 67 -1.04 34.21 15.36
C LEU A 67 -0.99 35.32 14.29
N TYR A 68 -0.91 36.58 14.73
CA TYR A 68 -0.70 37.71 13.81
C TYR A 68 0.65 37.61 13.10
N SER A 69 1.72 37.27 13.82
CA SER A 69 3.05 37.10 13.24
C SER A 69 3.06 36.03 12.14
N ILE A 70 2.42 34.89 12.38
CA ILE A 70 2.28 33.80 11.40
C ILE A 70 1.48 34.26 10.19
N LYS A 71 0.32 34.89 10.41
CA LYS A 71 -0.60 35.31 9.34
C LYS A 71 0.05 36.28 8.35
N TYR A 72 0.85 37.22 8.86
CA TYR A 72 1.35 38.34 8.04
C TYR A 72 2.83 38.22 7.64
N PHE A 73 3.67 37.65 8.50
CA PHE A 73 5.11 37.52 8.23
C PHE A 73 5.51 36.09 7.88
N GLY A 74 4.56 35.15 7.90
CA GLY A 74 4.81 33.76 7.68
C GLY A 74 5.47 33.09 8.89
N ILE A 75 5.38 31.78 8.89
CA ILE A 75 5.76 30.95 10.03
C ILE A 75 7.29 30.94 10.27
N SER A 76 8.10 31.28 9.25
CA SER A 76 9.57 31.34 9.36
C SER A 76 10.07 32.50 10.22
N SER A 77 9.20 33.45 10.53
CA SER A 77 9.52 34.64 11.34
C SER A 77 9.39 34.40 12.85
N ILE A 78 8.87 33.25 13.28
CA ILE A 78 8.62 32.94 14.70
C ILE A 78 9.95 32.88 15.48
N PRO A 79 10.06 33.62 16.61
CA PRO A 79 11.22 33.52 17.49
C PRO A 79 11.42 32.12 18.07
N LYS A 80 12.64 31.60 18.01
CA LYS A 80 13.00 30.25 18.48
C LYS A 80 12.70 30.00 19.96
N HIS A 81 12.69 31.05 20.80
CA HIS A 81 12.45 30.89 22.24
C HIS A 81 11.01 30.45 22.57
N LEU A 82 10.04 30.76 21.70
CA LEU A 82 8.62 30.41 21.90
C LEU A 82 8.36 28.90 21.86
N LYS A 83 9.32 28.10 21.37
CA LYS A 83 9.22 26.64 21.42
C LYS A 83 9.08 26.13 22.87
N ASN A 84 9.71 26.80 23.83
CA ASN A 84 9.64 26.39 25.24
C ASN A 84 8.62 27.21 26.04
N ASP A 85 7.65 27.86 25.38
CA ASP A 85 6.65 28.67 26.08
C ASP A 85 5.82 27.81 27.05
N PRO A 86 5.58 28.24 28.30
CA PRO A 86 4.77 27.47 29.24
C PRO A 86 3.33 27.22 28.75
N PHE A 87 2.79 28.08 27.89
CA PHE A 87 1.46 27.95 27.34
C PHE A 87 1.43 27.06 26.09
N PHE A 88 0.78 25.90 26.20
CA PHE A 88 0.79 24.89 25.15
C PHE A 88 0.25 25.42 23.80
N LYS A 89 -0.74 26.32 23.78
CA LYS A 89 -1.25 26.86 22.50
C LYS A 89 -0.17 27.57 21.69
N ILE A 90 0.72 28.31 22.35
CA ILE A 90 1.88 28.94 21.70
C ILE A 90 2.83 27.88 21.15
N ARG A 91 3.17 26.86 21.96
CA ARG A 91 4.04 25.76 21.51
C ARG A 91 3.43 25.06 20.30
N LYS A 92 2.12 24.79 20.31
CA LYS A 92 1.38 24.12 19.23
C LYS A 92 1.54 24.82 17.89
N GLU A 93 1.39 26.15 17.88
CA GLU A 93 1.56 26.98 16.66
C GLU A 93 3.02 26.98 16.16
N CYS A 94 3.99 26.73 17.04
CA CYS A 94 5.41 26.69 16.67
C CYS A 94 5.82 25.35 16.02
N ILE A 95 5.06 24.27 16.23
CA ILE A 95 5.45 22.90 15.84
C ILE A 95 5.66 22.76 14.33
N GLU A 96 4.85 23.45 13.55
CA GLU A 96 4.88 23.36 12.09
C GLU A 96 6.23 23.73 11.49
N ASN A 97 7.13 24.43 12.18
CA ASN A 97 8.44 24.81 11.62
C ASN A 97 9.65 24.16 12.27
N LEU A 98 9.40 23.27 13.21
CA LEU A 98 10.47 22.60 13.92
C LEU A 98 11.27 21.68 13.01
N ASN A 99 12.56 21.56 13.32
CA ASN A 99 13.38 20.50 12.77
C ASN A 99 12.99 19.15 13.42
N ILE A 100 13.57 18.05 12.92
CA ILE A 100 13.23 16.72 13.39
C ILE A 100 13.58 16.49 14.88
N GLN A 101 14.68 17.05 15.37
CA GLN A 101 15.11 16.87 16.76
C GLN A 101 14.15 17.57 17.72
N ASP A 102 13.73 18.79 17.38
CA ASP A 102 12.72 19.53 18.13
C ASP A 102 11.37 18.79 18.07
N LEU A 103 10.94 18.26 16.92
CA LEU A 103 9.72 17.44 16.82
C LEU A 103 9.79 16.20 17.72
N ILE A 104 10.92 15.49 17.74
CA ILE A 104 11.17 14.34 18.62
C ILE A 104 11.08 14.78 20.09
N PHE A 105 11.62 15.96 20.44
CA PHE A 105 11.52 16.50 21.80
C PHE A 105 10.06 16.70 22.24
N TYR A 106 9.20 17.25 21.38
CA TYR A 106 7.77 17.44 21.68
C TYR A 106 6.96 16.15 21.86
N LEU A 107 7.49 15.01 21.45
CA LEU A 107 6.88 13.72 21.77
C LEU A 107 7.02 13.34 23.26
N ASP A 108 7.75 14.11 24.07
CA ASP A 108 7.76 13.93 25.54
C ASP A 108 6.88 14.98 26.26
N ASP A 109 6.12 15.82 25.54
CA ASP A 109 5.24 16.81 26.16
C ASP A 109 4.08 16.12 26.90
N VAL A 110 3.68 16.68 28.05
CA VAL A 110 2.57 16.14 28.86
C VAL A 110 1.19 16.43 28.25
N ASN A 111 1.11 17.33 27.28
CA ASN A 111 -0.14 17.73 26.66
C ASN A 111 -0.38 16.96 25.34
N ASP A 112 -1.47 16.20 25.29
CA ASP A 112 -1.86 15.43 24.12
C ASP A 112 -2.02 16.26 22.84
N GLU A 113 -2.47 17.51 22.90
CA GLU A 113 -2.62 18.35 21.70
C GLU A 113 -1.27 18.67 21.06
N ILE A 114 -0.21 18.78 21.87
CA ILE A 114 1.15 18.99 21.41
C ILE A 114 1.68 17.73 20.75
N ILE A 115 1.52 16.57 21.41
CA ILE A 115 1.91 15.27 20.86
C ILE A 115 1.19 15.04 19.52
N LEU A 116 -0.13 15.25 19.47
CA LEU A 116 -0.93 15.11 18.25
C LEU A 116 -0.39 15.97 17.12
N LYS A 117 -0.19 17.26 17.37
CA LYS A 117 0.32 18.18 16.34
C LYS A 117 1.73 17.80 15.88
N ALA A 118 2.60 17.34 16.78
CA ALA A 118 3.92 16.83 16.43
C ALA A 118 3.84 15.58 15.54
N LEU A 119 2.97 14.62 15.87
CA LEU A 119 2.74 13.41 15.06
C LEU A 119 2.14 13.75 13.69
N GLU A 120 1.22 14.70 13.58
CA GLU A 120 0.65 15.18 12.31
C GLU A 120 1.75 15.75 11.40
N VAL A 121 2.58 16.65 11.94
CA VAL A 121 3.69 17.28 11.21
C VAL A 121 4.73 16.25 10.80
N LEU A 122 5.02 15.25 11.65
CA LEU A 122 5.89 14.13 11.29
C LEU A 122 5.30 13.31 10.14
N LEU A 123 4.00 13.04 10.17
CA LEU A 123 3.33 12.24 9.15
C LEU A 123 3.35 12.97 7.81
N GLU A 124 3.01 14.26 7.79
CA GLU A 124 3.00 15.07 6.59
C GLU A 124 4.39 15.19 5.95
N ARG A 125 5.43 15.43 6.76
CA ARG A 125 6.78 15.74 6.27
C ARG A 125 7.62 14.53 5.92
N TYR A 126 7.37 13.39 6.56
CA TYR A 126 8.28 12.25 6.49
C TYR A 126 7.61 10.94 6.03
N CYS A 127 6.27 10.85 6.01
CA CYS A 127 5.59 9.66 5.53
C CYS A 127 5.40 9.64 4.00
N LYS A 128 6.33 8.99 3.31
CA LYS A 128 6.28 8.77 1.85
C LYS A 128 5.04 8.02 1.36
N PHE A 129 4.35 7.31 2.24
CA PHE A 129 3.22 6.45 1.91
C PHE A 129 1.89 6.96 2.48
N ILE A 130 1.77 8.26 2.78
CA ILE A 130 0.56 8.83 3.38
C ILE A 130 -0.72 8.51 2.57
N GLU A 131 -0.61 8.47 1.24
CA GLU A 131 -1.73 8.13 0.35
C GLU A 131 -2.27 6.70 0.54
N TYR A 132 -1.44 5.77 1.05
CA TYR A 132 -1.86 4.37 1.29
C TYR A 132 -2.91 4.29 2.40
N PHE A 133 -2.89 5.24 3.34
CA PHE A 133 -3.81 5.30 4.47
C PHE A 133 -5.13 6.00 4.13
N ASN A 134 -5.14 6.85 3.10
CA ASN A 134 -6.30 7.66 2.72
C ASN A 134 -7.21 6.94 1.72
N ASP A 135 -6.65 6.12 0.82
CA ASP A 135 -7.43 5.46 -0.24
C ASP A 135 -6.80 4.12 -0.65
N THR A 136 -7.40 3.03 -0.15
CA THR A 136 -6.95 1.67 -0.45
C THR A 136 -7.25 1.26 -1.90
N GLN A 137 -8.16 1.91 -2.62
CA GLN A 137 -8.41 1.59 -4.02
C GLN A 137 -7.29 2.11 -4.93
N LYS A 138 -6.61 3.20 -4.54
CA LYS A 138 -5.48 3.78 -5.28
C LYS A 138 -4.17 3.00 -5.18
N PHE A 139 -4.13 1.95 -4.38
CA PHE A 139 -2.94 1.10 -4.20
C PHE A 139 -2.33 0.60 -5.52
N LYS A 140 -3.12 0.32 -6.56
CA LYS A 140 -2.61 -0.12 -7.88
C LYS A 140 -1.93 1.02 -8.65
N GLU A 141 -2.55 2.20 -8.68
CA GLU A 141 -2.00 3.38 -9.35
C GLU A 141 -0.71 3.86 -8.66
N LEU A 142 -0.67 3.74 -7.33
CA LEU A 142 0.47 4.13 -6.51
C LEU A 142 1.68 3.22 -6.68
N ASP A 143 1.48 1.91 -6.85
CA ASP A 143 2.58 0.98 -7.10
C ASP A 143 3.32 1.26 -8.41
N THR A 144 2.59 1.71 -9.44
CA THR A 144 3.15 2.08 -10.74
C THR A 144 3.90 3.41 -10.67
N LYS A 145 3.27 4.43 -10.06
CA LYS A 145 3.88 5.76 -9.85
C LYS A 145 5.17 5.69 -9.03
N ILE A 146 5.20 4.90 -7.94
CA ILE A 146 6.41 4.76 -7.12
C ILE A 146 7.54 4.09 -7.89
N LYS A 147 7.26 3.12 -8.77
CA LYS A 147 8.29 2.46 -9.60
C LYS A 147 8.86 3.40 -10.67
N GLU A 148 8.03 4.28 -11.23
CA GLU A 148 8.44 5.31 -12.18
C GLU A 148 9.25 6.41 -11.48
N ASN A 149 8.81 6.82 -10.29
CA ASN A 149 9.53 7.81 -9.49
C ASN A 149 10.85 7.26 -8.94
N ASP A 150 10.93 6.01 -8.46
CA ASP A 150 12.18 5.35 -8.02
C ASP A 150 13.23 5.28 -9.16
N LYS A 151 12.81 5.35 -10.44
CA LYS A 151 13.72 5.44 -11.60
C LYS A 151 14.06 6.88 -12.00
N ASN A 152 13.15 7.82 -11.77
CA ASN A 152 13.30 9.26 -12.08
C ASN A 152 13.66 10.09 -10.85
N PHE A 153 14.19 9.48 -9.79
CA PHE A 153 14.45 10.10 -8.47
C PHE A 153 15.51 11.23 -8.48
N LYS A 154 15.94 11.70 -9.65
CA LYS A 154 16.76 12.91 -9.80
C LYS A 154 15.95 14.19 -10.08
N THR A 155 14.64 14.13 -10.38
CA THR A 155 13.94 15.32 -10.94
C THR A 155 12.59 15.70 -10.33
N THR A 156 12.10 15.02 -9.29
CA THR A 156 10.96 15.55 -8.51
C THR A 156 11.48 16.28 -7.26
N PRO A 157 11.01 17.49 -6.94
CA PRO A 157 11.49 18.21 -5.76
C PRO A 157 11.19 17.37 -4.51
N ASN A 158 12.24 17.03 -3.76
CA ASN A 158 12.18 16.32 -2.50
C ASN A 158 11.16 16.98 -1.55
N LYS A 159 9.92 16.49 -1.51
CA LYS A 159 8.98 16.85 -0.43
C LYS A 159 9.37 16.21 0.91
N PHE A 160 10.11 15.10 0.87
CA PHE A 160 10.49 14.35 2.06
C PHE A 160 11.98 14.58 2.34
N LYS A 161 12.28 15.30 3.42
CA LYS A 161 13.65 15.47 3.91
C LYS A 161 14.18 14.11 4.37
N GLU A 162 15.44 13.79 4.03
CA GLU A 162 16.10 12.61 4.61
C GLU A 162 16.25 12.83 6.12
N ILE A 163 15.93 11.81 6.91
CA ILE A 163 16.12 11.80 8.35
C ILE A 163 17.41 11.03 8.62
N ASP A 164 18.29 11.59 9.44
CA ASP A 164 19.48 10.91 9.89
C ASP A 164 19.13 9.63 10.65
N LYS A 165 19.96 8.59 10.49
CA LYS A 165 19.67 7.27 11.07
C LYS A 165 19.46 7.34 12.60
N SER A 166 20.27 8.13 13.30
CA SER A 166 20.16 8.33 14.76
C SER A 166 18.83 8.95 15.16
N ASP A 167 18.38 9.97 14.42
CA ASP A 167 17.10 10.64 14.66
C ASP A 167 15.93 9.69 14.38
N LEU A 168 16.03 8.87 13.33
CA LEU A 168 15.01 7.88 12.99
C LEU A 168 14.88 6.79 14.06
N GLU A 169 16.00 6.35 14.65
CA GLU A 169 15.99 5.40 15.77
C GLU A 169 15.41 6.00 17.05
N SER A 170 15.77 7.25 17.37
CA SER A 170 15.20 8.00 18.50
C SER A 170 13.69 8.19 18.34
N LEU A 171 13.27 8.63 17.15
CA LEU A 171 11.87 8.78 16.79
C LEU A 171 11.12 7.46 16.90
N CYS A 172 11.72 6.35 16.45
CA CYS A 172 11.11 5.02 16.56
C CYS A 172 10.78 4.68 18.01
N LYS A 173 11.75 4.86 18.93
CA LYS A 173 11.56 4.58 20.36
C LYS A 173 10.45 5.39 21.01
N LYS A 174 10.28 6.65 20.62
CA LYS A 174 9.21 7.50 21.16
C LYS A 174 7.85 7.17 20.55
N VAL A 175 7.78 7.08 19.22
CA VAL A 175 6.53 6.83 18.50
C VAL A 175 5.92 5.49 18.90
N THR A 176 6.71 4.44 19.11
CA THR A 176 6.18 3.12 19.46
C THR A 176 5.45 3.08 20.81
N LYS A 177 5.87 3.90 21.78
CA LYS A 177 5.22 3.99 23.11
C LYS A 177 3.78 4.48 23.01
N PHE A 178 3.48 5.26 21.97
CA PHE A 178 2.14 5.79 21.75
C PHE A 178 1.15 4.78 21.17
N MET A 179 1.58 3.58 20.80
CA MET A 179 0.67 2.53 20.35
C MET A 179 -0.27 2.05 21.48
N THR A 180 0.07 2.30 22.75
CA THR A 180 -0.77 2.00 23.91
C THR A 180 -1.29 3.26 24.60
N SER A 181 -1.28 4.41 23.92
CA SER A 181 -1.82 5.66 24.48
C SER A 181 -3.32 5.53 24.79
N GLN A 182 -3.76 6.17 25.87
CA GLN A 182 -5.20 6.30 26.16
C GLN A 182 -5.92 7.17 25.13
N ASN A 183 -5.19 8.03 24.40
CA ASN A 183 -5.75 8.88 23.38
C ASN A 183 -5.82 8.17 22.02
N ASN A 184 -7.04 7.89 21.58
CA ASN A 184 -7.33 7.20 20.33
C ASN A 184 -6.70 7.87 19.09
N GLN A 185 -6.69 9.20 19.02
CA GLN A 185 -6.11 9.91 17.88
C GLN A 185 -4.59 9.76 17.82
N ILE A 186 -3.94 9.76 18.98
CA ILE A 186 -2.50 9.49 19.09
C ILE A 186 -2.19 8.08 18.55
N ARG A 187 -2.98 7.06 18.92
CA ARG A 187 -2.80 5.69 18.39
C ARG A 187 -3.03 5.59 16.88
N ILE A 188 -4.06 6.28 16.37
CA ILE A 188 -4.36 6.33 14.93
C ILE A 188 -3.20 6.96 14.15
N LEU A 189 -2.62 8.07 14.60
CA LEU A 189 -1.46 8.68 13.94
C LEU A 189 -0.21 7.80 14.05
N THR A 190 0.01 7.22 15.23
CA THR A 190 1.14 6.32 15.52
C THR A 190 1.15 5.11 14.58
N SER A 191 0.01 4.45 14.39
CA SER A 191 -0.12 3.30 13.47
C SER A 191 0.20 3.62 12.02
N LYS A 192 -0.01 4.87 11.57
CA LYS A 192 0.43 5.35 10.25
C LYS A 192 1.93 5.63 10.22
N LEU A 193 2.43 6.33 11.25
CA LEU A 193 3.82 6.76 11.35
C LEU A 193 4.80 5.60 11.44
N ILE A 194 4.40 4.45 11.98
CA ILE A 194 5.24 3.25 12.00
C ILE A 194 5.82 2.93 10.62
N SER A 195 5.08 3.20 9.54
CA SER A 195 5.55 2.96 8.18
C SER A 195 6.80 3.76 7.77
N ILE A 196 7.15 4.86 8.44
CA ILE A 196 8.35 5.66 8.13
C ILE A 196 9.65 4.92 8.49
N PHE A 197 9.58 3.95 9.40
CA PHE A 197 10.73 3.20 9.90
C PHE A 197 11.20 2.10 8.95
N TYR A 198 10.66 2.03 7.72
CA TYR A 198 11.02 1.00 6.74
C TYR A 198 12.48 1.03 6.28
N ASN A 199 13.20 2.13 6.54
CA ASN A 199 14.63 2.27 6.26
C ASN A 199 15.53 1.88 7.44
N LEU A 200 14.95 1.53 8.61
CA LEU A 200 15.72 1.04 9.74
C LEU A 200 16.24 -0.38 9.51
N ASP A 201 17.22 -0.76 10.32
CA ASP A 201 17.82 -2.08 10.26
C ASP A 201 16.79 -3.17 10.58
N ILE A 202 16.99 -4.33 9.96
CA ILE A 202 16.09 -5.47 10.12
C ILE A 202 15.98 -5.96 11.57
N GLU A 203 16.96 -5.66 12.42
CA GLU A 203 16.90 -5.96 13.85
C GLU A 203 15.86 -5.13 14.58
N ILE A 204 15.70 -3.85 14.21
CA ILE A 204 14.66 -2.99 14.78
C ILE A 204 13.29 -3.50 14.32
N PHE A 205 13.17 -3.87 13.04
CA PHE A 205 11.93 -4.45 12.53
C PHE A 205 11.60 -5.79 13.21
N TYR A 206 12.61 -6.62 13.49
CA TYR A 206 12.43 -7.83 14.32
C TYR A 206 11.84 -7.45 15.68
N LYS A 207 12.38 -6.45 16.39
CA LYS A 207 11.84 -6.03 17.69
C LYS A 207 10.39 -5.55 17.60
N LEU A 208 10.04 -4.77 16.57
CA LEU A 208 8.67 -4.27 16.36
C LEU A 208 7.63 -5.39 16.20
N LEU A 209 8.02 -6.55 15.68
CA LEU A 209 7.13 -7.68 15.42
C LEU A 209 6.93 -8.62 16.62
N PHE A 210 7.79 -8.59 17.64
CA PHE A 210 7.75 -9.61 18.70
C PHE A 210 7.54 -8.98 20.08
N LYS A 211 6.51 -9.45 20.80
CA LYS A 211 6.20 -9.04 22.19
C LYS A 211 7.26 -9.45 23.23
N LYS A 212 8.16 -10.40 22.90
CA LYS A 212 9.05 -11.08 23.88
C LYS A 212 10.46 -10.48 24.00
N VAL A 213 10.70 -9.28 23.49
CA VAL A 213 12.01 -8.64 23.61
C VAL A 213 11.90 -7.56 24.68
N GLU A 214 12.66 -7.66 25.79
CA GLU A 214 12.74 -6.61 26.80
C GLU A 214 13.32 -5.32 26.18
N ASN A 215 12.46 -4.50 25.58
CA ASN A 215 12.79 -3.23 24.93
C ASN A 215 11.51 -2.41 24.70
N ASP A 216 11.65 -1.08 24.80
CA ASP A 216 10.60 -0.06 24.63
C ASP A 216 9.84 -0.05 23.29
N ILE A 217 10.31 -0.82 22.29
CA ILE A 217 9.72 -0.89 20.94
C ILE A 217 9.07 -2.25 20.65
N SER A 218 9.16 -3.18 21.59
CA SER A 218 8.79 -4.58 21.36
C SER A 218 7.29 -4.74 21.14
N GLY A 219 6.92 -5.59 20.18
CA GLY A 219 5.53 -5.95 19.93
C GLY A 219 4.63 -4.82 19.41
N THR A 220 5.16 -3.65 19.05
CA THR A 220 4.37 -2.49 18.58
C THR A 220 3.40 -2.85 17.45
N ILE A 221 3.83 -3.67 16.48
CA ILE A 221 2.94 -4.15 15.40
C ILE A 221 1.82 -5.03 15.96
N VAL A 222 2.14 -5.86 16.96
CA VAL A 222 1.17 -6.77 17.56
C VAL A 222 0.12 -5.99 18.33
N TYR A 223 0.53 -5.01 19.14
CA TYR A 223 -0.39 -4.12 19.84
C TYR A 223 -1.28 -3.37 18.85
N GLY A 224 -0.72 -2.84 17.76
CA GLY A 224 -1.53 -2.16 16.75
C GLY A 224 -2.48 -3.06 15.96
N LEU A 225 -2.19 -4.35 15.83
CA LEU A 225 -3.10 -5.34 15.19
C LEU A 225 -4.15 -5.89 16.15
N GLU A 226 -3.91 -5.84 17.47
CA GLU A 226 -4.86 -6.26 18.50
C GLU A 226 -5.64 -5.07 19.12
N ASP A 227 -5.39 -3.84 18.65
CA ASP A 227 -6.04 -2.62 19.14
C ASP A 227 -7.55 -2.67 18.93
N GLU A 228 -8.33 -2.20 19.89
CA GLU A 228 -9.79 -2.15 19.84
C GLU A 228 -10.31 -1.22 18.71
N ILE A 229 -9.52 -0.25 18.26
CA ILE A 229 -9.88 0.66 17.17
C ILE A 229 -9.54 0.03 15.81
N SER A 230 -10.57 -0.26 15.03
CA SER A 230 -10.43 -0.81 13.67
C SER A 230 -9.50 0.02 12.76
N GLN A 231 -9.54 1.36 12.87
CA GLN A 231 -8.65 2.24 12.11
C GLN A 231 -7.17 2.03 12.47
N VAL A 232 -6.84 1.76 13.74
CA VAL A 232 -5.48 1.45 14.19
C VAL A 232 -5.03 0.11 13.59
N ARG A 233 -5.88 -0.92 13.65
CA ARG A 233 -5.60 -2.24 13.02
C ARG A 233 -5.38 -2.13 11.52
N LYS A 234 -6.26 -1.41 10.82
CA LYS A 234 -6.16 -1.12 9.38
C LYS A 234 -4.86 -0.40 9.03
N ASN A 235 -4.49 0.65 9.76
CA ASN A 235 -3.24 1.38 9.50
C ASN A 235 -2.02 0.50 9.79
N THR A 236 -2.05 -0.29 10.87
CA THR A 236 -0.96 -1.18 11.25
C THR A 236 -0.72 -2.26 10.19
N ILE A 237 -1.79 -2.85 9.60
CA ILE A 237 -1.63 -3.84 8.52
C ILE A 237 -1.09 -3.20 7.22
N ILE A 238 -1.44 -1.94 6.94
CA ILE A 238 -0.86 -1.17 5.82
C ILE A 238 0.63 -0.92 6.07
N SER A 239 1.01 -0.49 7.27
CA SER A 239 2.40 -0.30 7.67
C SER A 239 3.21 -1.60 7.54
N LEU A 240 2.63 -2.73 7.98
CA LEU A 240 3.25 -4.05 7.84
C LEU A 240 3.50 -4.44 6.36
N TYR A 241 2.55 -4.14 5.47
CA TYR A 241 2.72 -4.35 4.03
C TYR A 241 3.87 -3.51 3.45
N ILE A 242 4.01 -2.24 3.87
CA ILE A 242 5.09 -1.36 3.44
C ILE A 242 6.45 -1.95 3.84
N PHE A 243 6.59 -2.40 5.09
CA PHE A 243 7.80 -3.08 5.54
C PHE A 243 8.10 -4.34 4.73
N TYR A 244 7.09 -5.19 4.52
CA TYR A 244 7.25 -6.40 3.71
C TYR A 244 7.79 -6.08 2.30
N LYS A 245 7.18 -5.09 1.65
CA LYS A 245 7.52 -4.67 0.29
C LYS A 245 8.91 -4.04 0.20
N LYS A 246 9.28 -3.15 1.14
CA LYS A 246 10.53 -2.39 1.06
C LYS A 246 11.72 -3.15 1.65
N ILE A 247 11.54 -3.87 2.74
CA ILE A 247 12.60 -4.63 3.42
C ILE A 247 12.65 -6.03 2.83
N ILE A 248 11.63 -6.86 3.11
CA ILE A 248 11.73 -8.31 2.94
C ILE A 248 11.83 -8.71 1.46
N HIS A 249 10.97 -8.14 0.62
CA HIS A 249 10.92 -8.49 -0.79
C HIS A 249 12.21 -8.08 -1.55
N LYS A 250 12.78 -6.90 -1.26
CA LYS A 250 14.05 -6.46 -1.87
C LYS A 250 15.21 -7.41 -1.54
N PHE A 251 15.30 -7.89 -0.30
CA PHE A 251 16.34 -8.84 0.10
C PHE A 251 16.17 -10.20 -0.59
N TYR A 252 14.93 -10.69 -0.66
CA TYR A 252 14.65 -11.99 -1.27
C TYR A 252 15.01 -12.02 -2.77
N ILE A 253 14.68 -10.94 -3.50
CA ILE A 253 15.05 -10.78 -4.91
C ILE A 253 16.57 -10.72 -5.10
N LYS A 254 17.29 -9.89 -4.32
CA LYS A 254 18.75 -9.79 -4.42
C LYS A 254 19.44 -11.14 -4.25
N LYS A 255 18.93 -12.00 -3.35
CA LYS A 255 19.47 -13.35 -3.12
C LYS A 255 19.21 -14.31 -4.29
N ILE A 256 18.01 -14.28 -4.89
CA ILE A 256 17.70 -15.08 -6.08
C ILE A 256 18.65 -14.71 -7.22
N HIS A 257 18.87 -13.41 -7.45
CA HIS A 257 19.82 -12.97 -8.48
C HIS A 257 21.26 -13.41 -8.19
N LYS A 258 21.72 -13.34 -6.93
CA LYS A 258 23.07 -13.83 -6.56
C LYS A 258 23.22 -15.34 -6.74
N LYS A 259 22.19 -16.13 -6.43
CA LYS A 259 22.20 -17.58 -6.68
C LYS A 259 22.20 -17.91 -8.17
N ILE A 260 21.46 -17.16 -8.99
CA ILE A 260 21.44 -17.35 -10.45
C ILE A 260 22.78 -16.92 -11.07
N SER A 261 23.43 -15.87 -10.56
CA SER A 261 24.73 -15.43 -11.08
C SER A 261 25.90 -16.32 -10.64
N HIS A 262 25.84 -16.94 -9.45
CA HIS A 262 26.83 -17.95 -9.04
C HIS A 262 26.57 -19.32 -9.68
N GLY A 263 25.31 -19.74 -9.84
CA GLY A 263 24.98 -20.98 -10.57
C GLY A 263 25.34 -20.94 -12.06
N LYS A 264 25.42 -19.75 -12.68
CA LYS A 264 25.94 -19.59 -14.05
C LYS A 264 27.47 -19.58 -14.17
N ASN A 265 28.19 -19.49 -13.05
CA ASN A 265 29.66 -19.56 -13.04
C ASN A 265 30.18 -20.97 -12.77
N GLU A 266 29.36 -21.88 -12.23
CA GLU A 266 29.71 -23.30 -12.09
C GLU A 266 29.48 -24.10 -13.38
N ASP A 267 28.66 -23.59 -14.33
CA ASP A 267 28.44 -24.17 -15.66
C ASP A 267 29.30 -23.52 -16.78
N LYS A 268 30.35 -22.75 -16.43
CA LYS A 268 31.22 -22.06 -17.41
C LYS A 268 32.72 -22.32 -17.23
N THR A 269 33.11 -23.49 -16.74
CA THR A 269 34.44 -24.07 -16.98
C THR A 269 34.41 -25.03 -18.17
N LEU A 270 34.03 -24.50 -19.34
CA LEU A 270 34.31 -25.06 -20.67
C LEU A 270 33.88 -24.01 -21.69
N GLU A 271 34.70 -22.97 -21.84
CA GLU A 271 35.04 -22.36 -23.13
C GLU A 271 36.02 -21.20 -22.89
N LYS A 272 37.24 -21.39 -23.41
CA LYS A 272 38.27 -20.36 -23.52
C LYS A 272 37.81 -19.32 -24.55
N ASN A 273 38.09 -18.04 -24.28
CA ASN A 273 38.99 -17.26 -25.12
C ASN A 273 39.31 -15.89 -24.50
N GLU A 274 40.47 -15.40 -24.89
CA GLU A 274 41.37 -14.50 -24.18
C GLU A 274 41.05 -13.01 -24.38
N THR A 275 41.49 -12.16 -23.46
CA THR A 275 42.07 -10.86 -23.81
C THR A 275 43.31 -10.58 -22.94
N SER A 276 44.34 -10.08 -23.60
CA SER A 276 45.76 -10.05 -23.23
C SER A 276 46.17 -9.02 -22.18
N SER A 277 45.23 -8.37 -21.50
CA SER A 277 45.54 -7.30 -20.53
C SER A 277 45.59 -7.74 -19.06
N GLN A 278 45.19 -8.98 -18.74
CA GLN A 278 45.21 -9.51 -17.36
C GLN A 278 46.49 -10.27 -16.99
N LYS A 279 47.26 -10.80 -17.97
CA LYS A 279 48.49 -11.56 -17.70
C LYS A 279 49.62 -10.70 -17.12
N ASN A 280 49.66 -9.40 -17.44
CA ASN A 280 50.71 -8.50 -16.95
C ASN A 280 50.44 -7.99 -15.51
N LEU A 281 49.17 -7.85 -15.12
CA LEU A 281 48.79 -7.46 -13.75
C LEU A 281 48.98 -8.62 -12.76
N GLU A 282 48.70 -9.86 -13.17
CA GLU A 282 48.94 -11.05 -12.34
C GLU A 282 50.42 -11.37 -12.14
N GLN A 283 51.30 -11.10 -13.12
CA GLN A 283 52.74 -11.26 -12.94
C GLN A 283 53.33 -10.21 -11.99
N ALA A 284 52.81 -8.98 -11.99
CA ALA A 284 53.20 -7.94 -11.03
C ALA A 284 52.74 -8.26 -9.59
N LEU A 285 51.50 -8.74 -9.43
CA LEU A 285 50.95 -9.13 -8.12
C LEU A 285 51.61 -10.42 -7.55
N LYS A 286 52.08 -11.33 -8.41
CA LYS A 286 52.84 -12.52 -8.00
C LYS A 286 54.26 -12.20 -7.53
N LYS A 287 54.89 -11.12 -8.03
CA LYS A 287 56.21 -10.66 -7.53
C LYS A 287 56.10 -9.98 -6.15
N ASN A 288 55.02 -9.23 -5.87
CA ASN A 288 54.83 -8.59 -4.55
C ASN A 288 54.36 -9.56 -3.45
N ARG A 289 53.72 -10.69 -3.80
CA ARG A 289 53.30 -11.73 -2.83
C ARG A 289 54.42 -12.67 -2.34
N LYS A 290 55.67 -12.46 -2.75
CA LYS A 290 56.83 -13.27 -2.34
C LYS A 290 57.66 -12.68 -1.19
N LYS A 291 57.30 -11.52 -0.61
CA LYS A 291 58.12 -10.89 0.45
C LYS A 291 57.44 -10.60 1.80
N LEU A 292 56.20 -11.03 2.05
CA LEU A 292 55.58 -10.89 3.39
C LEU A 292 54.95 -12.23 3.84
N GLY A 293 55.19 -12.58 5.10
CA GLY A 293 55.06 -13.92 5.67
C GLY A 293 53.66 -14.55 5.59
N LYS A 294 53.57 -15.71 4.92
CA LYS A 294 52.33 -16.46 4.64
C LYS A 294 51.75 -17.31 5.79
N LYS A 295 52.18 -17.15 7.05
CA LYS A 295 51.68 -17.98 8.16
C LYS A 295 50.75 -17.27 9.16
N SER A 296 50.73 -15.94 9.22
CA SER A 296 49.80 -15.17 10.08
C SER A 296 48.51 -14.75 9.35
N GLU A 297 48.56 -14.44 8.05
CA GLU A 297 47.38 -14.00 7.28
C GLU A 297 46.35 -15.11 7.01
N LYS A 298 46.78 -16.37 6.79
CA LYS A 298 45.84 -17.48 6.51
C LYS A 298 44.98 -17.88 7.72
N LYS A 299 45.51 -17.76 8.95
CA LYS A 299 44.74 -18.00 10.19
C LYS A 299 43.80 -16.84 10.50
N ALA A 300 44.18 -15.60 10.16
CA ALA A 300 43.31 -14.43 10.31
C ALA A 300 42.18 -14.42 9.27
N HIS A 301 42.46 -14.74 8.01
CA HIS A 301 41.46 -14.81 6.95
C HIS A 301 40.44 -15.93 7.16
N GLY A 302 40.88 -17.14 7.55
CA GLY A 302 39.96 -18.25 7.83
C GLY A 302 39.05 -18.00 9.05
N LYS A 303 39.52 -17.27 10.07
CA LYS A 303 38.68 -16.85 11.21
C LYS A 303 37.67 -15.76 10.83
N LEU A 304 38.06 -14.80 9.99
CA LEU A 304 37.16 -13.76 9.46
C LEU A 304 36.09 -14.33 8.52
N GLU A 305 36.43 -15.29 7.67
CA GLU A 305 35.47 -15.97 6.79
C GLU A 305 34.46 -16.81 7.58
N ALA A 306 34.92 -17.59 8.57
CA ALA A 306 34.02 -18.36 9.43
C ALA A 306 33.09 -17.48 10.30
N GLN A 307 33.58 -16.34 10.82
CA GLN A 307 32.75 -15.38 11.56
C GLN A 307 31.72 -14.68 10.66
N ASN A 308 32.09 -14.35 9.42
CA ASN A 308 31.18 -13.76 8.44
C ASN A 308 30.12 -14.76 7.95
N GLU A 309 30.46 -16.05 7.82
CA GLU A 309 29.50 -17.11 7.49
C GLU A 309 28.50 -17.39 8.62
N ASP A 310 28.94 -17.36 9.89
CA ASP A 310 28.06 -17.53 11.05
C ASP A 310 27.10 -16.33 11.22
N GLN A 311 27.60 -15.10 11.04
CA GLN A 311 26.76 -13.89 11.05
C GLN A 311 25.74 -13.88 9.90
N GLY A 312 26.15 -14.27 8.69
CA GLY A 312 25.25 -14.37 7.54
C GLY A 312 24.14 -15.41 7.76
N THR A 313 24.45 -16.52 8.42
CA THR A 313 23.50 -17.59 8.74
C THR A 313 22.48 -17.15 9.80
N LYS A 314 22.93 -16.46 10.85
CA LYS A 314 22.07 -15.87 11.89
C LYS A 314 21.10 -14.83 11.32
N LEU A 315 21.59 -13.92 10.49
CA LEU A 315 20.76 -12.90 9.83
C LEU A 315 19.70 -13.54 8.91
N TYR A 316 20.08 -14.58 8.16
CA TYR A 316 19.15 -15.30 7.29
C TYR A 316 18.05 -16.02 8.08
N LYS A 317 18.39 -16.62 9.23
CA LYS A 317 17.41 -17.26 10.12
C LYS A 317 16.39 -16.24 10.62
N LYS A 318 16.85 -15.07 11.12
CA LYS A 318 15.97 -13.95 11.53
C LYS A 318 15.06 -13.48 10.39
N GLN A 319 15.60 -13.32 9.18
CA GLN A 319 14.81 -12.91 8.00
C GLN A 319 13.67 -13.89 7.68
N LYS A 320 13.96 -15.19 7.70
CA LYS A 320 12.96 -16.23 7.44
C LYS A 320 11.86 -16.23 8.49
N GLU A 321 12.23 -15.96 9.74
CA GLU A 321 11.31 -15.86 10.87
C GLU A 321 10.39 -14.64 10.75
N ILE A 322 10.97 -13.46 10.48
CA ILE A 322 10.23 -12.22 10.18
C ILE A 322 9.21 -12.46 9.07
N TYR A 323 9.65 -13.06 7.96
CA TYR A 323 8.79 -13.36 6.82
C TYR A 323 7.61 -14.26 7.21
N LYS A 324 7.86 -15.29 8.00
CA LYS A 324 6.83 -16.21 8.49
C LYS A 324 5.79 -15.49 9.34
N ILE A 325 6.25 -14.65 10.28
CA ILE A 325 5.37 -13.91 11.19
C ILE A 325 4.56 -12.84 10.47
N CYS A 326 5.16 -12.11 9.52
CA CYS A 326 4.39 -11.18 8.70
C CYS A 326 3.22 -11.89 8.01
N ILE A 327 3.47 -13.07 7.42
CA ILE A 327 2.42 -13.87 6.77
C ILE A 327 1.34 -14.27 7.77
N GLU A 328 1.72 -14.73 8.97
CA GLU A 328 0.78 -15.10 10.04
C GLU A 328 -0.10 -13.91 10.44
N TYR A 329 0.47 -12.71 10.61
CA TYR A 329 -0.31 -11.51 10.90
C TYR A 329 -1.31 -11.15 9.79
N PHE A 330 -0.92 -11.25 8.51
CA PHE A 330 -1.89 -11.06 7.43
C PHE A 330 -3.03 -12.07 7.47
N ILE A 331 -2.72 -13.35 7.69
CA ILE A 331 -3.73 -14.41 7.72
C ILE A 331 -4.70 -14.23 8.88
N ASN A 332 -4.18 -13.89 10.07
CA ASN A 332 -5.03 -13.62 11.23
C ASN A 332 -5.93 -12.40 10.98
N THR A 333 -5.39 -11.33 10.39
CA THR A 333 -6.13 -10.09 10.10
C THR A 333 -7.15 -10.26 8.96
N ILE A 334 -7.00 -11.27 8.09
CA ILE A 334 -8.02 -11.62 7.08
C ILE A 334 -9.32 -12.12 7.75
N ASN A 335 -9.30 -12.51 9.01
CA ASN A 335 -10.48 -12.91 9.76
C ASN A 335 -10.91 -11.87 10.81
N ASP A 336 -10.44 -10.62 10.69
CA ASP A 336 -10.84 -9.52 11.59
C ASP A 336 -12.36 -9.33 11.57
N GLU A 337 -12.97 -9.02 12.71
CA GLU A 337 -14.42 -8.78 12.76
C GLU A 337 -14.84 -7.58 11.90
N ASN A 338 -13.99 -6.55 11.80
CA ASN A 338 -14.26 -5.37 11.02
C ASN A 338 -14.04 -5.63 9.52
N GLU A 339 -15.09 -5.44 8.73
CA GLU A 339 -15.06 -5.70 7.29
C GLU A 339 -14.00 -4.88 6.54
N GLU A 340 -13.78 -3.62 6.91
CA GLU A 340 -12.83 -2.75 6.24
C GLU A 340 -11.38 -3.19 6.51
N VAL A 341 -11.08 -3.58 7.75
CA VAL A 341 -9.77 -4.14 8.14
C VAL A 341 -9.52 -5.44 7.38
N ARG A 342 -10.48 -6.36 7.42
CA ARG A 342 -10.46 -7.63 6.70
C ARG A 342 -10.23 -7.46 5.20
N ASN A 343 -11.04 -6.63 4.54
CA ASN A 343 -10.91 -6.36 3.11
C ASN A 343 -9.55 -5.73 2.76
N THR A 344 -9.04 -4.85 3.62
CA THR A 344 -7.70 -4.25 3.46
C THR A 344 -6.62 -5.33 3.57
N ALA A 345 -6.67 -6.20 4.58
CA ALA A 345 -5.73 -7.30 4.76
C ALA A 345 -5.75 -8.28 3.58
N ILE A 346 -6.93 -8.65 3.07
CA ILE A 346 -7.10 -9.52 1.89
C ILE A 346 -6.44 -8.89 0.66
N LEU A 347 -6.71 -7.61 0.39
CA LEU A 347 -6.12 -6.89 -0.74
C LEU A 347 -4.59 -6.85 -0.66
N LEU A 348 -4.06 -6.51 0.51
CA LEU A 348 -2.62 -6.41 0.72
C LEU A 348 -1.93 -7.78 0.66
N PHE A 349 -2.55 -8.82 1.22
CA PHE A 349 -2.02 -10.17 1.16
C PHE A 349 -2.06 -10.74 -0.26
N TYR A 350 -3.11 -10.46 -1.04
CA TYR A 350 -3.14 -10.76 -2.48
C TYR A 350 -1.96 -10.12 -3.21
N LYS A 351 -1.70 -8.84 -2.97
CA LYS A 351 -0.55 -8.14 -3.54
C LYS A 351 0.76 -8.81 -3.15
N MET A 352 0.93 -9.16 -1.88
CA MET A 352 2.11 -9.89 -1.42
C MET A 352 2.26 -11.23 -2.17
N ALA A 353 1.18 -11.99 -2.32
CA ALA A 353 1.19 -13.29 -3.00
C ALA A 353 1.56 -13.16 -4.48
N SER A 354 1.16 -12.07 -5.13
CA SER A 354 1.51 -11.79 -6.52
C SER A 354 3.02 -11.60 -6.75
N PHE A 355 3.77 -11.13 -5.74
CA PHE A 355 5.21 -10.92 -5.83
C PHE A 355 6.02 -12.13 -5.35
N SER A 356 5.44 -12.98 -4.50
CA SER A 356 6.13 -14.09 -3.87
C SER A 356 5.25 -15.32 -3.78
N LYS A 357 5.73 -16.45 -4.35
CA LYS A 357 5.04 -17.74 -4.23
C LYS A 357 5.17 -18.27 -2.80
N PHE A 358 4.13 -18.08 -1.99
CA PHE A 358 4.08 -18.56 -0.61
C PHE A 358 3.84 -20.06 -0.56
N LYS A 359 4.51 -20.76 0.37
CA LYS A 359 4.12 -22.11 0.77
C LYS A 359 3.48 -22.02 2.14
N LEU A 360 2.15 -21.97 2.17
CA LEU A 360 1.38 -21.78 3.40
C LEU A 360 1.20 -23.11 4.16
N GLN A 361 0.88 -23.00 5.46
CA GLN A 361 0.43 -24.14 6.24
C GLN A 361 -1.02 -24.45 5.90
N ASP A 362 -1.44 -25.68 6.16
CA ASP A 362 -2.80 -26.13 5.86
C ASP A 362 -3.85 -25.28 6.60
N ASP A 363 -3.67 -25.03 7.90
CA ASP A 363 -4.57 -24.20 8.71
C ASP A 363 -4.72 -22.78 8.16
N HIS A 364 -3.63 -22.20 7.65
CA HIS A 364 -3.65 -20.86 7.05
C HIS A 364 -4.54 -20.82 5.80
N ILE A 365 -4.47 -21.87 4.97
CA ILE A 365 -5.27 -21.97 3.74
C ILE A 365 -6.74 -22.17 4.09
N VAL A 366 -7.03 -23.00 5.09
CA VAL A 366 -8.39 -23.19 5.61
C VAL A 366 -8.96 -21.87 6.12
N GLN A 367 -8.20 -21.10 6.90
CA GLN A 367 -8.59 -19.77 7.38
C GLN A 367 -8.93 -18.81 6.23
N ILE A 368 -8.06 -18.68 5.23
CA ILE A 368 -8.33 -17.85 4.04
C ILE A 368 -9.61 -18.32 3.34
N SER A 369 -9.86 -19.63 3.27
CA SER A 369 -11.02 -20.20 2.60
C SER A 369 -12.35 -19.93 3.30
N TYR A 370 -12.38 -19.56 4.58
CA TYR A 370 -13.62 -19.17 5.25
C TYR A 370 -14.20 -17.86 4.72
N ASN A 371 -13.36 -17.03 4.10
CA ASN A 371 -13.79 -15.78 3.50
C ASN A 371 -14.45 -15.97 2.13
N ILE A 372 -14.47 -17.19 1.58
CA ILE A 372 -15.32 -17.55 0.44
C ILE A 372 -16.71 -17.89 0.98
N ILE A 373 -17.57 -16.89 1.09
CA ILE A 373 -18.94 -17.02 1.59
C ILE A 373 -19.88 -17.37 0.42
N ASP A 374 -20.91 -18.19 0.63
CA ASP A 374 -21.95 -18.50 -0.36
C ASP A 374 -22.85 -17.27 -0.64
N SER A 375 -22.32 -16.34 -1.43
CA SER A 375 -22.94 -15.08 -1.87
C SER A 375 -22.53 -14.77 -3.33
N PRO A 376 -23.04 -13.71 -3.99
CA PRO A 376 -22.49 -13.29 -5.29
C PRO A 376 -20.99 -12.99 -5.21
N VAL A 377 -20.25 -13.21 -6.31
CA VAL A 377 -18.80 -12.94 -6.34
C VAL A 377 -18.54 -11.44 -6.17
N THR A 378 -17.81 -11.09 -5.12
CA THR A 378 -17.43 -9.72 -4.76
C THR A 378 -16.00 -9.38 -5.23
N ALA A 379 -15.60 -8.11 -5.13
CA ALA A 379 -14.22 -7.71 -5.40
C ALA A 379 -13.23 -8.36 -4.41
N THR A 380 -13.64 -8.54 -3.15
CA THR A 380 -12.86 -9.25 -2.13
C THR A 380 -12.67 -10.72 -2.50
N ASP A 381 -13.72 -11.39 -3.00
CA ASP A 381 -13.62 -12.77 -3.49
C ASP A 381 -12.53 -12.88 -4.57
N LEU A 382 -12.49 -11.95 -5.53
CA LEU A 382 -11.48 -11.95 -6.58
C LEU A 382 -10.04 -11.82 -6.03
N ASN A 383 -9.84 -11.03 -4.97
CA ASN A 383 -8.54 -10.95 -4.28
C ASN A 383 -8.20 -12.28 -3.60
N ILE A 384 -9.17 -12.95 -2.95
CA ILE A 384 -8.99 -14.28 -2.35
C ILE A 384 -8.63 -15.33 -3.41
N LEU A 385 -9.35 -15.34 -4.55
CA LEU A 385 -9.00 -16.20 -5.68
C LEU A 385 -7.57 -15.90 -6.16
N GLY A 386 -7.20 -14.63 -6.23
CA GLY A 386 -5.86 -14.16 -6.52
C GLY A 386 -4.80 -14.69 -5.53
N ILE A 387 -5.12 -14.77 -4.24
CA ILE A 387 -4.25 -15.40 -3.24
C ILE A 387 -4.10 -16.89 -3.57
N PHE A 388 -5.19 -17.64 -3.72
CA PHE A 388 -5.14 -19.08 -4.00
C PHE A 388 -4.34 -19.42 -5.25
N LYS A 389 -4.50 -18.62 -6.30
CA LYS A 389 -3.73 -18.74 -7.55
C LYS A 389 -2.23 -18.67 -7.32
N ASN A 390 -1.76 -17.89 -6.34
CA ASN A 390 -0.33 -17.60 -6.13
C ASN A 390 0.34 -18.39 -5.00
N ILE A 391 -0.40 -19.20 -4.24
CA ILE A 391 0.16 -20.02 -3.16
C ILE A 391 0.45 -21.46 -3.59
N LYS A 392 1.36 -22.09 -2.85
CA LYS A 392 1.69 -23.51 -2.91
C LYS A 392 1.04 -24.25 -1.75
N PHE A 393 0.28 -25.28 -2.09
CA PHE A 393 -0.39 -26.16 -1.14
C PHE A 393 0.60 -27.23 -0.65
N LYS A 394 0.47 -27.61 0.62
CA LYS A 394 1.24 -28.71 1.22
C LYS A 394 0.48 -30.02 1.14
N SER A 395 -0.80 -29.98 1.52
CA SER A 395 -1.67 -31.14 1.52
C SER A 395 -2.65 -31.14 0.34
N ALA A 396 -2.83 -32.33 -0.23
CA ALA A 396 -3.86 -32.56 -1.23
C ALA A 396 -5.27 -32.55 -0.63
N LYS A 397 -5.42 -32.86 0.67
CA LYS A 397 -6.70 -32.81 1.38
C LYS A 397 -7.25 -31.39 1.36
N VAL A 398 -6.45 -30.42 1.83
CA VAL A 398 -6.83 -29.00 1.86
C VAL A 398 -7.07 -28.46 0.45
N LEU A 399 -6.25 -28.87 -0.53
CA LEU A 399 -6.50 -28.49 -1.93
C LEU A 399 -7.86 -28.99 -2.42
N ARG A 400 -8.28 -30.22 -2.09
CA ARG A 400 -9.61 -30.75 -2.45
C ARG A 400 -10.73 -29.97 -1.78
N GLU A 401 -10.62 -29.71 -0.48
CA GLU A 401 -11.61 -28.89 0.26
C GLU A 401 -11.77 -27.50 -0.35
N CYS A 402 -10.66 -26.85 -0.74
CA CYS A 402 -10.71 -25.58 -1.46
C CYS A 402 -11.40 -25.71 -2.83
N ILE A 403 -11.08 -26.75 -3.61
CA ILE A 403 -11.73 -26.99 -4.91
C ILE A 403 -13.25 -27.14 -4.74
N GLU A 404 -13.70 -27.91 -3.74
CA GLU A 404 -15.12 -28.13 -3.48
C GLU A 404 -15.84 -26.83 -3.12
N LYS A 405 -15.24 -25.99 -2.26
CA LYS A 405 -15.78 -24.65 -1.96
C LYS A 405 -15.87 -23.78 -3.21
N LEU A 406 -14.81 -23.74 -4.02
CA LEU A 406 -14.79 -22.97 -5.26
C LEU A 406 -15.83 -23.46 -6.27
N MET A 407 -16.04 -24.78 -6.36
CA MET A 407 -17.05 -25.37 -7.24
C MET A 407 -18.47 -24.95 -6.86
N LYS A 408 -18.78 -24.82 -5.57
CA LYS A 408 -20.09 -24.33 -5.11
C LYS A 408 -20.30 -22.87 -5.48
N LYS A 409 -19.29 -22.02 -5.22
CA LYS A 409 -19.37 -20.56 -5.38
C LYS A 409 -19.25 -20.04 -6.81
N LEU A 410 -18.30 -20.57 -7.60
CA LEU A 410 -17.90 -19.93 -8.86
C LEU A 410 -18.70 -20.46 -10.05
N ASP A 411 -18.97 -19.61 -11.04
CA ASP A 411 -19.43 -20.06 -12.36
C ASP A 411 -18.35 -20.91 -13.06
N MET A 412 -18.74 -21.64 -14.10
CA MET A 412 -17.84 -22.58 -14.79
C MET A 412 -16.58 -21.91 -15.34
N LYS A 413 -16.69 -20.69 -15.91
CA LYS A 413 -15.57 -20.01 -16.55
C LYS A 413 -14.58 -19.53 -15.52
N LEU A 414 -15.05 -18.84 -14.48
CA LEU A 414 -14.21 -18.33 -13.40
C LEU A 414 -13.59 -19.46 -12.58
N LEU A 415 -14.33 -20.55 -12.36
CA LEU A 415 -13.84 -21.77 -11.74
C LEU A 415 -12.67 -22.36 -12.53
N VAL A 416 -12.85 -22.61 -13.83
CA VAL A 416 -11.83 -23.23 -14.68
C VAL A 416 -10.58 -22.36 -14.76
N ASN A 417 -10.73 -21.03 -14.95
CA ASN A 417 -9.61 -20.10 -14.95
C ASN A 417 -8.83 -20.12 -13.62
N THR A 418 -9.56 -20.13 -12.51
CA THR A 418 -8.94 -20.12 -11.18
C THR A 418 -8.20 -21.41 -10.88
N LEU A 419 -8.86 -22.55 -11.11
CA LEU A 419 -8.27 -23.86 -10.86
C LEU A 419 -7.12 -24.17 -11.82
N TYR A 420 -7.17 -23.69 -13.06
CA TYR A 420 -6.07 -23.84 -14.00
C TYR A 420 -4.78 -23.23 -13.43
N GLU A 421 -4.82 -21.99 -12.97
CA GLU A 421 -3.66 -21.32 -12.36
C GLU A 421 -3.20 -22.00 -11.07
N ILE A 422 -4.14 -22.41 -10.19
CA ILE A 422 -3.83 -23.15 -8.96
C ILE A 422 -3.10 -24.45 -9.30
N PHE A 423 -3.60 -25.23 -10.25
CA PHE A 423 -3.00 -26.50 -10.66
C PHE A 423 -1.64 -26.30 -11.32
N GLN A 424 -1.49 -25.28 -12.18
CA GLN A 424 -0.22 -24.92 -12.80
C GLN A 424 0.85 -24.57 -11.75
N ASN A 425 0.47 -23.93 -10.64
CA ASN A 425 1.39 -23.63 -9.55
C ASN A 425 1.66 -24.82 -8.61
N ASN A 426 0.84 -25.87 -8.67
CA ASN A 426 0.87 -27.03 -7.78
C ASN A 426 0.98 -28.38 -8.52
N VAL A 427 1.52 -28.39 -9.75
CA VAL A 427 1.55 -29.56 -10.66
C VAL A 427 2.02 -30.86 -9.99
N GLN A 428 3.09 -30.79 -9.19
CA GLN A 428 3.64 -31.96 -8.50
C GLN A 428 2.66 -32.57 -7.49
N LEU A 429 1.94 -31.72 -6.75
CA LEU A 429 0.92 -32.17 -5.80
C LEU A 429 -0.30 -32.74 -6.53
N VAL A 430 -0.73 -32.07 -7.61
CA VAL A 430 -1.84 -32.50 -8.46
C VAL A 430 -1.55 -33.88 -9.06
N TYR A 431 -0.37 -34.08 -9.63
CA TYR A 431 0.04 -35.36 -10.21
C TYR A 431 0.02 -36.49 -9.17
N LYS A 432 0.68 -36.29 -8.03
CA LYS A 432 0.85 -37.35 -7.03
C LYS A 432 -0.44 -37.73 -6.30
N LYS A 433 -1.41 -36.82 -6.18
CA LYS A 433 -2.54 -36.99 -5.25
C LYS A 433 -3.93 -36.75 -5.84
N LEU A 434 -4.04 -36.09 -6.99
CA LEU A 434 -5.34 -35.83 -7.64
C LEU A 434 -5.50 -36.57 -8.98
N TYR A 435 -4.41 -37.03 -9.61
CA TYR A 435 -4.49 -37.78 -10.86
C TYR A 435 -5.29 -39.09 -10.73
N THR A 436 -5.21 -39.78 -9.59
CA THR A 436 -6.01 -41.01 -9.39
C THR A 436 -7.52 -40.76 -9.46
N CYS A 437 -7.98 -39.53 -9.17
CA CYS A 437 -9.38 -39.14 -9.30
C CYS A 437 -9.85 -38.96 -10.76
N THR A 438 -8.94 -38.95 -11.74
CA THR A 438 -9.28 -38.82 -13.17
C THR A 438 -9.59 -40.15 -13.84
N ILE A 439 -9.29 -41.28 -13.21
CA ILE A 439 -9.65 -42.63 -13.71
C ILE A 439 -11.18 -42.75 -13.88
N TYR A 440 -11.95 -42.09 -13.01
CA TYR A 440 -13.42 -42.04 -13.11
C TYR A 440 -13.97 -41.03 -14.13
N ALA A 441 -13.13 -40.23 -14.80
CA ALA A 441 -13.56 -39.39 -15.93
C ALA A 441 -13.72 -40.20 -17.23
N GLU A 442 -13.50 -41.51 -17.19
CA GLU A 442 -13.66 -42.42 -18.32
C GLU A 442 -15.12 -42.75 -18.64
N LYS A 443 -16.03 -42.53 -17.69
CA LYS A 443 -17.48 -42.51 -17.96
C LYS A 443 -17.86 -41.10 -18.42
N GLU A 444 -18.30 -40.99 -19.68
CA GLU A 444 -18.76 -39.75 -20.28
C GLU A 444 -19.88 -39.12 -19.45
N GLN A 445 -19.76 -37.81 -19.18
CA GLN A 445 -20.73 -37.02 -18.43
C GLN A 445 -20.97 -35.68 -19.12
N GLU A 446 -22.05 -35.00 -18.75
CA GLU A 446 -22.39 -33.68 -19.28
C GLU A 446 -21.37 -32.61 -18.86
N LEU A 447 -21.03 -31.72 -19.80
CA LEU A 447 -20.12 -30.58 -19.57
C LEU A 447 -20.67 -29.52 -18.60
N ILE A 448 -21.93 -29.63 -18.20
CA ILE A 448 -22.55 -28.78 -17.17
C ILE A 448 -22.05 -29.21 -15.77
N ASN A 449 -21.63 -30.46 -15.60
CA ASN A 449 -21.14 -30.96 -14.31
C ASN A 449 -19.75 -30.40 -13.99
N LYS A 450 -19.68 -29.46 -13.05
CA LYS A 450 -18.43 -28.84 -12.57
C LYS A 450 -17.40 -29.88 -12.12
N SER A 451 -17.82 -30.96 -11.43
CA SER A 451 -16.92 -32.01 -10.96
C SER A 451 -16.21 -32.72 -12.11
N PHE A 452 -16.97 -33.01 -13.18
CA PHE A 452 -16.43 -33.61 -14.40
C PHE A 452 -15.45 -32.66 -15.09
N VAL A 453 -15.82 -31.38 -15.25
CA VAL A 453 -14.96 -30.36 -15.87
C VAL A 453 -13.65 -30.18 -15.09
N VAL A 454 -13.69 -30.21 -13.75
CA VAL A 454 -12.48 -30.15 -12.91
C VAL A 454 -11.56 -31.36 -13.14
N LYS A 455 -12.11 -32.57 -13.29
CA LYS A 455 -11.31 -33.78 -13.60
C LYS A 455 -10.66 -33.70 -14.99
N ILE A 456 -11.38 -33.18 -15.99
CA ILE A 456 -10.83 -32.92 -17.32
C ILE A 456 -9.71 -31.87 -17.22
N LEU A 457 -9.92 -30.80 -16.44
CA LEU A 457 -8.93 -29.74 -16.23
C LEU A 457 -7.65 -30.26 -15.58
N ILE A 458 -7.74 -31.15 -14.60
CA ILE A 458 -6.57 -31.83 -14.00
C ILE A 458 -5.78 -32.55 -15.09
N SER A 459 -6.47 -33.38 -15.89
CA SER A 459 -5.85 -34.11 -17.01
C SER A 459 -5.18 -33.17 -18.02
N TYR A 460 -5.85 -32.07 -18.35
CA TYR A 460 -5.35 -31.05 -19.26
C TYR A 460 -4.05 -30.42 -18.76
N VAL A 461 -4.03 -29.93 -17.51
CA VAL A 461 -2.83 -29.32 -16.91
C VAL A 461 -1.66 -30.30 -16.84
N LEU A 462 -1.95 -31.56 -16.48
CA LEU A 462 -0.93 -32.59 -16.41
C LEU A 462 -0.34 -32.92 -17.79
N SER A 463 -1.14 -33.01 -18.86
CA SER A 463 -0.60 -33.21 -20.23
C SER A 463 0.31 -32.12 -20.73
N GLN A 464 0.12 -30.88 -20.27
CA GLN A 464 0.92 -29.75 -20.72
C GLN A 464 2.30 -29.72 -20.05
N ARG A 465 2.43 -30.34 -18.87
CA ARG A 465 3.62 -30.21 -18.02
C ARG A 465 4.38 -31.51 -17.84
N LEU A 466 3.70 -32.64 -18.00
CA LEU A 466 4.23 -33.97 -17.78
C LEU A 466 3.85 -34.84 -18.97
N ASN A 467 4.76 -35.72 -19.40
CA ASN A 467 4.54 -36.63 -20.52
C ASN A 467 3.68 -37.84 -20.09
N ILE A 468 2.45 -37.57 -19.67
CA ILE A 468 1.52 -38.59 -19.16
C ILE A 468 0.62 -39.06 -20.29
N LYS A 469 0.44 -40.39 -20.40
CA LYS A 469 -0.50 -40.99 -21.35
C LYS A 469 -1.93 -40.69 -20.89
N ILE A 470 -2.66 -39.91 -21.68
CA ILE A 470 -4.07 -39.56 -21.41
C ILE A 470 -4.99 -40.32 -22.34
N ASN A 471 -6.07 -40.85 -21.77
CA ASN A 471 -7.14 -41.53 -22.50
C ASN A 471 -7.73 -40.63 -23.61
N LYS A 472 -7.91 -41.19 -24.82
CA LYS A 472 -8.46 -40.47 -25.99
C LYS A 472 -9.84 -39.87 -25.69
N ASN A 473 -10.66 -40.54 -24.88
CA ASN A 473 -11.99 -40.07 -24.51
C ASN A 473 -11.98 -38.78 -23.68
N ILE A 474 -10.92 -38.53 -22.90
CA ILE A 474 -10.77 -37.28 -22.14
C ILE A 474 -10.21 -36.18 -23.04
N LYS A 475 -9.27 -36.52 -23.94
CA LYS A 475 -8.62 -35.56 -24.84
C LYS A 475 -9.62 -34.79 -25.72
N LYS A 476 -10.75 -35.39 -26.11
CA LYS A 476 -11.77 -34.70 -26.92
C LYS A 476 -12.33 -33.44 -26.24
N TYR A 477 -12.34 -33.39 -24.90
CA TYR A 477 -12.80 -32.22 -24.13
C TYR A 477 -11.72 -31.17 -23.88
N PHE A 478 -10.46 -31.40 -24.27
CA PHE A 478 -9.38 -30.43 -24.04
C PHE A 478 -9.60 -29.13 -24.81
N LEU A 479 -10.26 -29.20 -25.97
CA LEU A 479 -10.65 -28.00 -26.70
C LEU A 479 -11.63 -27.14 -25.89
N TYR A 480 -12.60 -27.76 -25.22
CA TYR A 480 -13.55 -27.06 -24.34
C TYR A 480 -12.83 -26.35 -23.17
N ILE A 481 -11.93 -27.06 -22.48
CA ILE A 481 -11.11 -26.47 -21.42
C ILE A 481 -10.24 -25.33 -21.96
N LYS A 482 -9.59 -25.53 -23.11
CA LYS A 482 -8.77 -24.50 -23.77
C LYS A 482 -9.60 -23.26 -24.11
N ILE A 483 -10.84 -23.43 -24.55
CA ILE A 483 -11.78 -22.34 -24.81
C ILE A 483 -12.12 -21.62 -23.50
N LEU A 484 -12.46 -22.32 -22.42
CA LEU A 484 -12.76 -21.68 -21.13
C LEU A 484 -11.57 -20.90 -20.56
N ILE A 485 -10.35 -21.44 -20.70
CA ILE A 485 -9.12 -20.79 -20.25
C ILE A 485 -8.76 -19.57 -21.08
N ASN A 486 -8.84 -19.69 -22.41
CA ASN A 486 -8.34 -18.68 -23.33
C ASN A 486 -9.41 -17.74 -23.87
N GLN A 487 -10.69 -17.94 -23.53
CA GLN A 487 -11.73 -17.00 -23.92
C GLN A 487 -11.43 -15.66 -23.23
N PRO A 488 -11.12 -14.60 -23.99
CA PRO A 488 -10.92 -13.28 -23.43
C PRO A 488 -12.13 -12.95 -22.55
N ASP A 489 -11.91 -12.29 -21.42
CA ASP A 489 -13.03 -11.68 -20.71
C ASP A 489 -13.78 -10.82 -21.73
N ILE A 490 -15.07 -11.10 -21.93
CA ILE A 490 -15.84 -10.39 -22.94
C ILE A 490 -15.87 -8.90 -22.65
N ASN A 491 -15.79 -8.53 -21.36
CA ASN A 491 -15.65 -7.15 -20.92
C ASN A 491 -14.35 -6.54 -21.43
N LEU A 492 -13.23 -7.26 -21.31
CA LEU A 492 -11.94 -6.84 -21.84
C LEU A 492 -12.00 -6.70 -23.36
N ARG A 493 -12.55 -7.70 -24.06
CA ARG A 493 -12.68 -7.69 -25.52
C ARG A 493 -13.57 -6.54 -26.01
N ILE A 494 -14.65 -6.23 -25.29
CA ILE A 494 -15.52 -5.08 -25.56
C ILE A 494 -14.76 -3.77 -25.36
N LYS A 495 -14.05 -3.61 -24.24
CA LYS A 495 -13.22 -2.42 -23.95
C LYS A 495 -12.14 -2.22 -25.01
N GLU A 496 -11.40 -3.26 -25.36
CA GLU A 496 -10.38 -3.22 -26.41
C GLU A 496 -10.96 -2.83 -27.77
N ASN A 497 -12.13 -3.34 -28.15
CA ASN A 497 -12.77 -2.97 -29.41
C ASN A 497 -13.28 -1.52 -29.42
N LEU A 498 -13.73 -0.99 -28.28
CA LEU A 498 -14.08 0.42 -28.11
C LEU A 498 -12.84 1.32 -28.18
N ILE A 499 -11.73 0.92 -27.56
CA ILE A 499 -10.45 1.66 -27.65
C ILE A 499 -9.93 1.64 -29.10
N LYS A 500 -10.03 0.49 -29.79
CA LYS A 500 -9.70 0.39 -31.22
C LYS A 500 -10.59 1.31 -32.07
N LEU A 501 -11.90 1.37 -31.79
CA LEU A 501 -12.81 2.32 -32.45
C LEU A 501 -12.32 3.77 -32.31
N ILE A 502 -12.00 4.20 -31.09
CA ILE A 502 -11.59 5.58 -30.79
C ILE A 502 -10.24 5.92 -31.42
N THR A 503 -9.33 4.94 -31.48
CA THR A 503 -8.00 5.10 -32.06
C THR A 503 -7.97 4.86 -33.57
N ASN A 504 -9.13 4.74 -34.23
CA ASN A 504 -9.28 4.43 -35.66
C ASN A 504 -8.50 3.18 -36.10
N LYS A 505 -8.38 2.18 -35.22
CA LYS A 505 -7.82 0.86 -35.53
C LYS A 505 -8.94 -0.10 -35.91
N GLN A 506 -8.61 -1.12 -36.70
CA GLN A 506 -9.56 -2.17 -37.08
C GLN A 506 -10.19 -2.80 -35.82
N ASN A 507 -11.51 -2.72 -35.72
CA ASN A 507 -12.29 -3.22 -34.60
C ASN A 507 -13.40 -4.17 -35.07
N GLN A 508 -13.91 -4.96 -34.15
CA GLN A 508 -15.09 -5.81 -34.35
C GLN A 508 -16.32 -5.08 -33.85
N ASP A 509 -17.44 -5.24 -34.55
CA ASP A 509 -18.73 -4.73 -34.09
C ASP A 509 -19.18 -5.50 -32.84
N ILE A 510 -19.05 -4.85 -31.69
CA ILE A 510 -19.39 -5.43 -30.40
C ILE A 510 -20.89 -5.67 -30.22
N THR A 511 -21.74 -5.06 -31.06
CA THR A 511 -23.20 -5.27 -30.99
C THR A 511 -23.57 -6.71 -31.34
N ASN A 512 -22.74 -7.36 -32.16
CA ASN A 512 -22.87 -8.75 -32.60
C ASN A 512 -22.38 -9.78 -31.57
N PHE A 513 -21.80 -9.35 -30.45
CA PHE A 513 -21.34 -10.28 -29.42
C PHE A 513 -22.58 -10.91 -28.73
N LYS A 514 -22.80 -12.21 -28.97
CA LYS A 514 -23.92 -13.01 -28.43
C LYS A 514 -23.61 -13.58 -27.04
N GLY A 515 -24.66 -13.92 -26.28
CA GLY A 515 -24.58 -14.77 -25.08
C GLY A 515 -24.35 -14.05 -23.74
N TYR A 516 -24.57 -12.74 -23.65
CA TYR A 516 -24.38 -11.99 -22.40
C TYR A 516 -25.38 -10.84 -22.27
N ASP A 517 -26.20 -10.87 -21.20
CA ASP A 517 -27.35 -9.96 -21.01
C ASP A 517 -27.22 -8.99 -19.81
N GLY A 518 -26.00 -8.82 -19.27
CA GLY A 518 -25.75 -7.89 -18.17
C GLY A 518 -25.92 -6.42 -18.56
N ASP A 519 -26.38 -5.60 -17.61
CA ASP A 519 -26.61 -4.17 -17.82
C ASP A 519 -25.34 -3.41 -18.26
N GLY A 520 -24.17 -3.77 -17.72
CA GLY A 520 -22.90 -3.20 -18.17
C GLY A 520 -22.60 -3.49 -19.65
N ILE A 521 -22.94 -4.68 -20.15
CA ILE A 521 -22.75 -5.04 -21.56
C ILE A 521 -23.77 -4.32 -22.43
N LYS A 522 -25.03 -4.21 -21.98
CA LYS A 522 -26.06 -3.39 -22.65
C LYS A 522 -25.63 -1.94 -22.76
N PHE A 523 -25.12 -1.36 -21.67
CA PHE A 523 -24.53 -0.02 -21.65
C PHE A 523 -23.41 0.10 -22.69
N MET A 524 -22.42 -0.82 -22.70
CA MET A 524 -21.30 -0.75 -23.65
C MET A 524 -21.76 -0.84 -25.11
N LYS A 525 -22.76 -1.69 -25.42
CA LYS A 525 -23.35 -1.77 -26.76
C LYS A 525 -24.04 -0.46 -27.16
N MET A 526 -24.78 0.18 -26.25
CA MET A 526 -25.41 1.48 -26.51
C MET A 526 -24.37 2.60 -26.67
N PHE A 527 -23.34 2.59 -25.83
CA PHE A 527 -22.22 3.52 -25.87
C PHE A 527 -21.48 3.43 -27.21
N TYR A 528 -21.16 2.22 -27.66
CA TYR A 528 -20.55 1.95 -28.96
C TYR A 528 -21.40 2.45 -30.14
N LYS A 529 -22.70 2.18 -30.14
CA LYS A 529 -23.63 2.72 -31.15
C LYS A 529 -23.64 4.25 -31.15
N GLY A 530 -23.60 4.86 -29.97
CA GLY A 530 -23.51 6.31 -29.83
C GLY A 530 -22.23 6.88 -30.44
N LEU A 531 -21.08 6.24 -30.19
CA LEU A 531 -19.78 6.66 -30.72
C LEU A 531 -19.72 6.56 -32.25
N ILE A 532 -20.18 5.44 -32.83
CA ILE A 532 -20.24 5.27 -34.30
C ILE A 532 -21.09 6.38 -34.93
N ARG A 533 -22.24 6.69 -34.34
CA ARG A 533 -23.16 7.72 -34.83
C ARG A 533 -22.72 9.14 -34.51
N ARG A 534 -21.59 9.32 -33.80
CA ARG A 534 -21.12 10.61 -33.27
C ARG A 534 -22.21 11.37 -32.49
N ASN A 535 -23.10 10.65 -31.82
CA ASN A 535 -24.26 11.22 -31.11
C ASN A 535 -23.92 11.54 -29.65
N LEU A 536 -23.18 12.63 -29.43
CA LEU A 536 -22.73 13.05 -28.09
C LEU A 536 -23.90 13.22 -27.10
N LYS A 537 -25.00 13.85 -27.53
CA LYS A 537 -26.18 14.05 -26.68
C LYS A 537 -26.79 12.71 -26.25
N GLY A 538 -26.92 11.76 -27.17
CA GLY A 538 -27.43 10.41 -26.89
C GLY A 538 -26.53 9.61 -25.97
N ILE A 539 -25.21 9.77 -26.08
CA ILE A 539 -24.25 9.15 -25.17
C ILE A 539 -24.38 9.72 -23.75
N ILE A 540 -24.48 11.05 -23.60
CA ILE A 540 -24.64 11.70 -22.28
C ILE A 540 -25.94 11.24 -21.60
N LYS A 541 -27.03 11.03 -22.35
CA LYS A 541 -28.29 10.46 -21.84
C LYS A 541 -28.15 9.04 -21.28
N LEU A 542 -27.04 8.34 -21.51
CA LEU A 542 -26.80 7.05 -20.87
C LEU A 542 -26.59 7.19 -19.35
N ASN A 543 -26.13 8.35 -18.86
CA ASN A 543 -26.04 8.65 -17.42
C ASN A 543 -27.42 8.58 -16.73
N GLU A 544 -28.50 8.89 -17.46
CA GLU A 544 -29.88 8.82 -16.93
C GLU A 544 -30.40 7.38 -16.94
N LYS A 545 -29.98 6.58 -17.92
CA LYS A 545 -30.45 5.20 -18.13
C LYS A 545 -29.74 4.19 -17.25
N PHE A 546 -28.52 4.48 -16.82
CA PHE A 546 -27.69 3.56 -16.06
C PHE A 546 -26.99 4.27 -14.89
N SER A 547 -27.00 3.63 -13.74
CA SER A 547 -26.29 4.08 -12.53
C SER A 547 -24.78 3.82 -12.61
N ASN A 548 -24.02 4.53 -11.78
CA ASN A 548 -22.55 4.40 -11.65
C ASN A 548 -21.77 4.73 -12.94
N ILE A 549 -22.33 5.60 -13.77
CA ILE A 549 -21.71 6.12 -14.98
C ILE A 549 -21.71 7.64 -14.93
N ASN A 550 -20.58 8.26 -15.27
CA ASN A 550 -20.43 9.70 -15.37
C ASN A 550 -19.73 10.04 -16.68
N ILE A 551 -20.51 10.15 -17.76
CA ILE A 551 -20.02 10.60 -19.06
C ILE A 551 -20.30 12.10 -19.20
N THR A 552 -19.26 12.91 -19.29
CA THR A 552 -19.36 14.34 -19.54
C THR A 552 -18.98 14.67 -20.98
N LYS A 553 -19.37 15.87 -21.45
CA LYS A 553 -18.96 16.37 -22.77
C LYS A 553 -17.42 16.41 -22.89
N GLU A 554 -16.74 16.80 -21.82
CA GLU A 554 -15.27 16.86 -21.74
C GLU A 554 -14.62 15.49 -21.97
N ILE A 555 -15.16 14.41 -21.37
CA ILE A 555 -14.67 13.04 -21.59
C ILE A 555 -14.83 12.64 -23.06
N LEU A 556 -15.92 13.03 -23.71
CA LEU A 556 -16.23 12.60 -25.08
C LEU A 556 -15.47 13.38 -26.16
N THR A 557 -15.00 14.59 -25.86
CA THR A 557 -14.25 15.42 -26.82
C THR A 557 -12.73 15.17 -26.79
N ASP A 558 -12.23 14.49 -25.77
CA ASP A 558 -10.81 14.18 -25.60
C ASP A 558 -10.59 12.66 -25.65
N ASN A 559 -9.94 12.18 -26.71
CA ASN A 559 -9.69 10.75 -26.92
C ASN A 559 -8.91 10.11 -25.77
N ALA A 560 -7.97 10.81 -25.14
CA ALA A 560 -7.19 10.27 -24.03
C ALA A 560 -8.06 10.10 -22.78
N LYS A 561 -8.92 11.09 -22.49
CA LYS A 561 -9.90 11.00 -21.38
C LYS A 561 -10.94 9.90 -21.64
N LEU A 562 -11.40 9.76 -22.88
CA LEU A 562 -12.37 8.74 -23.28
C LEU A 562 -11.80 7.32 -23.14
N ILE A 563 -10.56 7.10 -23.59
CA ILE A 563 -9.86 5.82 -23.42
C ILE A 563 -9.72 5.50 -21.93
N LYS A 564 -9.24 6.46 -21.13
CA LYS A 564 -9.09 6.29 -19.69
C LYS A 564 -10.42 5.98 -18.98
N PHE A 565 -11.51 6.58 -19.44
CA PHE A 565 -12.86 6.26 -18.97
C PHE A 565 -13.23 4.81 -19.28
N ILE A 566 -13.04 4.34 -20.52
CA ILE A 566 -13.33 2.95 -20.93
C ILE A 566 -12.47 1.94 -20.16
N GLU A 567 -11.20 2.24 -19.91
CA GLU A 567 -10.33 1.37 -19.14
C GLU A 567 -10.83 1.24 -17.69
N LYS A 568 -11.21 2.36 -17.07
CA LYS A 568 -11.59 2.43 -15.65
C LYS A 568 -13.01 1.98 -15.34
N ILE A 569 -13.92 1.96 -16.31
CA ILE A 569 -15.33 1.65 -16.03
C ILE A 569 -15.52 0.20 -15.54
N GLU A 570 -16.20 0.01 -14.42
CA GLU A 570 -16.48 -1.30 -13.83
C GLU A 570 -17.85 -1.81 -14.28
N LEU A 571 -17.89 -2.61 -15.35
CA LEU A 571 -19.13 -3.03 -16.01
C LEU A 571 -20.09 -3.81 -15.09
N ASN A 572 -19.58 -4.50 -14.10
CA ASN A 572 -20.37 -5.23 -13.10
C ASN A 572 -21.09 -4.31 -12.09
N ARG A 573 -20.68 -3.03 -11.97
CA ARG A 573 -21.35 -2.05 -11.10
C ARG A 573 -22.45 -1.27 -11.81
N ILE A 574 -22.52 -1.36 -13.13
CA ILE A 574 -23.51 -0.66 -13.94
C ILE A 574 -24.85 -1.37 -13.81
N LYS A 575 -25.88 -0.66 -13.33
CA LYS A 575 -27.26 -1.16 -13.27
C LYS A 575 -28.17 -0.22 -14.04
N ARG A 576 -29.13 -0.76 -14.78
CA ARG A 576 -30.16 0.05 -15.45
C ARG A 576 -31.04 0.72 -14.40
N ASN A 577 -31.34 2.00 -14.59
CA ASN A 577 -32.27 2.72 -13.73
C ASN A 577 -33.69 2.30 -14.12
N ASN A 578 -34.42 1.64 -13.22
CA ASN A 578 -35.81 1.24 -13.42
C ASN A 578 -36.78 2.43 -13.24
N LYS A 579 -36.46 3.59 -13.81
CA LYS A 579 -37.40 4.72 -13.84
C LYS A 579 -38.20 4.62 -15.13
N ASN A 580 -39.43 4.12 -14.99
CA ASN A 580 -40.57 4.17 -15.91
C ASN A 580 -40.31 3.66 -17.34
N ILE A 581 -40.75 2.42 -17.60
CA ILE A 581 -41.44 2.11 -18.86
C ILE A 581 -42.89 2.53 -18.66
#